data_AF-A0A7S1NI77-F1
#
_entry.id   AF-A0A7S1NI77-F1
#
_cell.length_a   1.000
_cell.length_b   1.000
_cell.length_c   1.000
_cell.angle_alpha   90.00
_cell.angle_beta   90.00
_cell.angle_gamma   90.00
#
_symmetry.space_group_name_H-M   'P 1'
#
loop_
_entity.id
_entity.type
_entity.pdbx_description
1 polymer ?
#
loop_
_entity_poly.entity_id
_entity_poly.type
_entity_poly.pdbx_seq_one_letter_code
_entity_poly.pdbx_strand_id
1 'polypeptide(L)'
;RFIPLVSQVVFLFVLGHLTACLFYFISAETDLRTSKEEQQVKNGIIVPWILENFGDHADAVPSLERYVTALYWSFTTLTTVGYGDIKATTTAERCAAVVGMVFGTFFFGYTIATCAGTFQNLHRSQQARKKMIEGVRLFVREQKIPKHLISPLLSHFRLQEVPVYDMAEMVRMMPPHLRHEVFNHVYQPLLRVLPRVLMQDPMVTQEL
;
A
#
# COMPACT_ATOMS: atom_id res chain seq x y z
N ARG A 1 -2.87 -12.17 2.15
CA ARG A 1 -2.70 -10.87 2.85
C ARG A 1 -1.57 -10.00 2.28
N PHE A 2 -0.53 -10.57 1.64
CA PHE A 2 0.59 -9.80 1.03
C PHE A 2 0.48 -9.57 -0.49
N ILE A 3 -0.57 -10.07 -1.14
CA ILE A 3 -0.84 -9.91 -2.58
C ILE A 3 -0.65 -8.47 -3.08
N PRO A 4 -1.15 -7.40 -2.41
CA PRO A 4 -0.94 -6.03 -2.91
C PRO A 4 0.53 -5.59 -2.90
N LEU A 5 1.31 -6.05 -1.92
CA LEU A 5 2.74 -5.72 -1.83
C LEU A 5 3.55 -6.43 -2.90
N VAL A 6 3.24 -7.71 -3.18
CA VAL A 6 3.88 -8.45 -4.29
C VAL A 6 3.58 -7.78 -5.63
N SER A 7 2.33 -7.35 -5.84
CA SER A 7 1.94 -6.62 -7.06
C SER A 7 2.71 -5.30 -7.23
N GLN A 8 3.01 -4.59 -6.14
CA GLN A 8 3.79 -3.35 -6.17
C GLN A 8 5.25 -3.59 -6.55
N VAL A 9 5.86 -4.68 -6.07
CA VAL A 9 7.23 -5.05 -6.46
C VAL A 9 7.29 -5.31 -7.97
N VAL A 10 6.35 -6.08 -8.52
CA VAL A 10 6.29 -6.33 -9.96
C VAL A 10 6.10 -5.02 -10.74
N PHE A 11 5.20 -4.15 -10.28
CA PHE A 11 4.98 -2.85 -10.92
C PHE A 11 6.23 -1.96 -10.89
N LEU A 12 7.01 -1.97 -9.79
CA LEU A 12 8.29 -1.26 -9.72
C LEU A 12 9.28 -1.76 -10.77
N PHE A 13 9.41 -3.07 -10.95
CA PHE A 13 10.30 -3.63 -11.97
C PHE A 13 9.86 -3.22 -13.39
N VAL A 14 8.56 -3.24 -13.68
CA VAL A 14 8.03 -2.79 -14.98
C VAL A 14 8.29 -1.30 -15.19
N LEU A 15 8.02 -0.46 -14.19
CA LEU A 15 8.28 0.98 -14.27
C LEU A 15 9.78 1.27 -14.41
N GLY A 16 10.62 0.53 -13.70
CA GLY A 16 12.07 0.59 -13.81
C GLY A 16 12.56 0.26 -15.21
N HIS A 17 12.09 -0.85 -15.78
CA HIS A 17 12.39 -1.24 -17.15
C HIS A 17 11.96 -0.16 -18.17
N LEU A 18 10.73 0.32 -18.08
CA LEU A 18 10.20 1.33 -19.00
C LEU A 18 10.98 2.64 -18.95
N THR A 19 11.28 3.13 -17.75
CA THR A 19 12.04 4.38 -17.58
C THR A 19 13.51 4.22 -17.98
N ALA A 20 14.13 3.06 -17.72
CA ALA A 20 15.48 2.75 -18.19
C ALA A 20 15.57 2.71 -19.72
N CYS A 21 14.65 1.98 -20.38
CA CYS A 21 14.60 1.89 -21.82
C CYS A 21 14.31 3.26 -22.46
N LEU A 22 13.42 4.05 -21.88
CA LEU A 22 13.14 5.41 -22.36
C LEU A 22 14.38 6.32 -22.25
N PHE A 23 15.09 6.27 -21.12
CA PHE A 23 16.28 7.09 -20.89
C PHE A 23 17.46 6.70 -21.79
N TYR A 24 17.60 5.40 -22.07
CA TYR A 24 18.54 4.90 -23.07
C TYR A 24 18.15 5.33 -24.49
N PHE A 25 16.90 5.13 -24.88
CA PHE A 25 16.41 5.50 -26.21
C PHE A 25 16.61 6.99 -26.51
N ILE A 26 16.27 7.87 -25.56
CA ILE A 26 16.41 9.32 -25.74
C ILE A 26 17.87 9.76 -25.91
N SER A 27 18.81 9.08 -25.25
CA SER A 27 20.22 9.43 -25.34
C SER A 27 20.88 8.84 -26.60
N ALA A 28 20.41 7.67 -27.05
CA ALA A 28 20.85 7.01 -28.28
C ALA A 28 20.33 7.73 -29.55
N GLU A 29 19.12 8.29 -29.51
CA GLU A 29 18.53 9.02 -30.63
C GLU A 29 19.04 10.47 -30.68
N THR A 30 19.99 10.75 -31.57
CA THR A 30 20.62 12.08 -31.68
C THR A 30 19.67 13.15 -32.22
N ASP A 31 18.63 12.75 -32.95
CA ASP A 31 17.67 13.66 -33.59
C ASP A 31 16.81 14.46 -32.59
N LEU A 32 16.77 14.02 -31.32
CA LEU A 32 16.09 14.74 -30.25
C LEU A 32 16.88 15.95 -29.73
N ARG A 33 18.14 16.11 -30.14
CA ARG A 33 19.02 17.21 -29.72
C ARG A 33 18.80 18.43 -30.60
N THR A 34 18.77 19.61 -30.01
CA THR A 34 18.78 20.85 -30.79
C THR A 34 20.14 21.03 -31.49
N SER A 35 20.18 21.78 -32.60
CA SER A 35 21.46 22.04 -33.30
C SER A 35 22.53 22.69 -32.41
N LYS A 36 22.10 23.47 -31.41
CA LYS A 36 23.00 24.06 -30.40
C LYS A 36 23.57 22.99 -29.47
N GLU A 37 22.72 22.10 -28.96
CA GLU A 37 23.16 20.99 -28.10
C GLU A 37 24.09 20.04 -28.85
N GLU A 38 23.78 19.71 -30.10
CA GLU A 38 24.63 18.88 -30.95
C GLU A 38 26.04 19.50 -31.13
N GLN A 39 26.12 20.81 -31.31
CA GLN A 39 27.41 21.52 -31.35
C GLN A 39 28.10 21.53 -29.97
N GLN A 40 27.36 21.67 -28.88
CA GLN A 40 27.90 21.62 -27.52
C GLN A 40 28.46 20.23 -27.18
N VAL A 41 27.82 19.15 -27.65
CA VAL A 41 28.33 17.78 -27.53
C VAL A 41 29.65 17.64 -28.28
N LYS A 42 29.70 18.09 -29.55
CA LYS A 42 30.93 18.04 -30.37
C LYS A 42 32.09 18.84 -29.77
N ASN A 43 31.79 19.94 -29.10
CA ASN A 43 32.78 20.78 -28.43
C ASN A 43 33.15 20.28 -27.02
N GLY A 44 32.54 19.18 -26.54
CA GLY A 44 32.77 18.62 -25.21
C GLY A 44 32.21 19.46 -24.06
N ILE A 45 31.29 20.40 -24.33
CA ILE A 45 30.66 21.27 -23.31
C ILE A 45 29.64 20.49 -22.50
N ILE A 46 28.87 19.63 -23.17
CA ILE A 46 27.93 18.70 -22.53
C ILE A 46 28.22 17.29 -23.03
N VAL A 47 28.14 16.31 -22.13
CA VAL A 47 28.37 14.90 -22.47
C VAL A 47 27.10 14.12 -22.10
N PRO A 48 26.37 13.57 -23.09
CA PRO A 48 25.24 12.67 -22.84
C PRO A 48 25.66 11.51 -21.96
N TRP A 49 24.75 10.99 -21.15
CA TRP A 49 25.09 9.97 -20.16
C TRP A 49 25.72 8.71 -20.79
N ILE A 50 25.25 8.31 -21.98
CA ILE A 50 25.79 7.16 -22.73
C ILE A 50 27.26 7.39 -23.06
N LEU A 51 27.62 8.58 -23.56
CA LEU A 51 29.02 8.89 -23.91
C LEU A 51 29.88 9.05 -22.66
N GLU A 52 29.33 9.59 -21.56
CA GLU A 52 30.05 9.73 -20.29
C GLU A 52 30.41 8.35 -19.70
N ASN A 53 29.55 7.34 -19.87
CA ASN A 53 29.74 6.01 -19.28
C ASN A 53 30.44 5.01 -20.20
N PHE A 54 30.25 5.11 -21.53
CA PHE A 54 30.74 4.11 -22.48
C PHE A 54 31.70 4.67 -23.54
N GLY A 55 31.92 5.99 -23.56
CA GLY A 55 32.73 6.67 -24.55
C GLY A 55 32.14 6.61 -25.96
N ASP A 56 32.98 6.92 -26.96
CA ASP A 56 32.59 7.01 -28.37
C ASP A 56 32.16 5.67 -28.98
N HIS A 57 32.51 4.56 -28.33
CA HIS A 57 32.26 3.20 -28.82
C HIS A 57 31.14 2.52 -28.03
N ALA A 58 30.15 3.30 -27.58
CA ALA A 58 29.02 2.79 -26.82
C ALA A 58 28.30 1.63 -27.52
N ASP A 59 28.30 1.58 -28.86
CA ASP A 59 27.70 0.49 -29.63
C ASP A 59 28.47 -0.82 -29.58
N ALA A 60 29.79 -0.77 -29.31
CA ALA A 60 30.61 -1.95 -29.11
C ALA A 60 30.41 -2.57 -27.71
N VAL A 61 29.85 -1.82 -26.75
CA VAL A 61 29.57 -2.32 -25.41
C VAL A 61 28.40 -3.32 -25.47
N PRO A 62 28.51 -4.48 -24.80
CA PRO A 62 27.43 -5.45 -24.71
C PRO A 62 26.09 -4.82 -24.30
N SER A 63 25.01 -5.19 -24.97
CA SER A 63 23.68 -4.64 -24.71
C SER A 63 23.22 -4.84 -23.26
N LEU A 64 23.60 -5.96 -22.65
CA LEU A 64 23.32 -6.26 -21.24
C LEU A 64 23.96 -5.23 -20.30
N GLU A 65 25.20 -4.84 -20.55
CA GLU A 65 25.92 -3.86 -19.72
C GLU A 65 25.26 -2.48 -19.83
N ARG A 66 24.96 -2.04 -21.05
CA ARG A 66 24.21 -0.78 -21.29
C ARG A 66 22.85 -0.78 -20.62
N TYR A 67 22.12 -1.90 -20.71
CA TYR A 67 20.82 -2.05 -20.09
C TYR A 67 20.89 -2.02 -18.56
N VAL A 68 21.84 -2.73 -17.95
CA VAL A 68 22.02 -2.77 -16.49
C VAL A 68 22.38 -1.38 -15.96
N THR A 69 23.24 -0.63 -16.66
CA THR A 69 23.58 0.75 -16.30
C THR A 69 22.37 1.69 -16.39
N ALA A 70 21.56 1.59 -17.45
CA ALA A 70 20.32 2.36 -17.57
C ALA A 70 19.29 1.98 -16.48
N LEU A 71 19.19 0.69 -16.16
CA LEU A 71 18.31 0.17 -15.12
C LEU A 71 18.75 0.66 -13.74
N TYR A 72 20.05 0.70 -13.47
CA TYR A 72 20.62 1.27 -12.25
C TYR A 72 20.27 2.76 -12.11
N TRP A 73 20.43 3.57 -13.16
CA TRP A 73 19.98 4.97 -13.14
C TRP A 73 18.48 5.10 -12.86
N SER A 74 17.67 4.27 -13.51
CA SER A 74 16.23 4.26 -13.33
C SER A 74 15.84 3.94 -11.89
N PHE A 75 16.39 2.87 -11.31
CA PHE A 75 16.07 2.48 -9.94
C PHE A 75 16.54 3.53 -8.93
N THR A 76 17.78 4.05 -9.06
CA THR A 76 18.27 5.09 -8.15
C THR A 76 17.42 6.37 -8.22
N THR A 77 16.83 6.69 -9.37
CA THR A 77 15.87 7.79 -9.54
C THR A 77 14.50 7.47 -8.95
N LEU A 78 13.91 6.32 -9.31
CA LEU A 78 12.57 5.90 -8.87
C LEU A 78 12.49 5.68 -7.35
N THR A 79 13.56 5.16 -6.74
CA THR A 79 13.66 4.96 -5.29
C THR A 79 14.22 6.19 -4.57
N THR A 80 14.35 7.32 -5.26
CA THR A 80 14.81 8.61 -4.72
C THR A 80 16.16 8.54 -3.99
N VAL A 81 17.05 7.63 -4.40
CA VAL A 81 18.41 7.50 -3.84
C VAL A 81 19.32 8.54 -4.48
N GLY A 82 19.33 8.62 -5.81
CA GLY A 82 19.96 9.69 -6.57
C GLY A 82 21.44 9.93 -6.28
N TYR A 83 22.31 8.94 -6.48
CA TYR A 83 23.77 9.08 -6.27
C TYR A 83 24.40 10.20 -7.13
N GLY A 84 23.86 10.45 -8.32
CA GLY A 84 24.31 11.53 -9.22
C GLY A 84 25.50 11.19 -10.09
N ASP A 85 25.91 9.93 -10.09
CA ASP A 85 26.95 9.34 -10.96
C ASP A 85 26.51 9.23 -12.42
N ILE A 86 25.22 8.93 -12.67
CA ILE A 86 24.61 8.99 -13.99
C ILE A 86 23.58 10.13 -13.99
N LYS A 87 23.77 11.10 -14.88
CA LYS A 87 22.98 12.35 -14.90
C LYS A 87 22.49 12.69 -16.30
N ALA A 88 21.30 13.29 -16.36
CA ALA A 88 20.73 13.84 -17.57
C ALA A 88 21.39 15.19 -17.92
N THR A 89 22.06 15.28 -19.06
CA THR A 89 22.79 16.50 -19.47
C THR A 89 22.07 17.23 -20.57
N THR A 90 21.52 16.52 -21.57
CA THR A 90 20.75 17.12 -22.66
C THR A 90 19.33 17.49 -22.21
N THR A 91 18.68 18.41 -22.92
CA THR A 91 17.31 18.85 -22.59
C THR A 91 16.32 17.68 -22.66
N ALA A 92 16.43 16.82 -23.68
CA ALA A 92 15.57 15.65 -23.83
C ALA A 92 15.75 14.64 -22.68
N GLU A 93 17.00 14.36 -22.29
CA GLU A 93 17.31 13.52 -21.12
C GLU A 93 16.73 14.11 -19.83
N ARG A 94 16.81 15.44 -19.65
CA ARG A 94 16.26 16.11 -18.46
C ARG A 94 14.75 16.03 -18.41
N CYS A 95 14.07 16.19 -19.56
CA CYS A 95 12.63 15.98 -19.65
C CYS A 95 12.25 14.55 -19.25
N ALA A 96 12.97 13.54 -19.75
CA ALA A 96 12.75 12.14 -19.38
C ALA A 96 12.99 11.89 -17.89
N ALA A 97 14.05 12.47 -17.33
CA ALA A 97 14.37 12.38 -15.90
C ALA A 97 13.25 12.99 -15.03
N VAL A 98 12.74 14.17 -15.38
CA VAL A 98 11.61 14.80 -14.67
C VAL A 98 10.37 13.89 -14.69
N VAL A 99 10.03 13.33 -15.85
CA VAL A 99 8.92 12.38 -15.97
C VAL A 99 9.13 11.16 -15.07
N GLY A 100 10.34 10.58 -15.09
CA GLY A 100 10.71 9.46 -14.23
C GLY A 100 10.62 9.79 -12.74
N MET A 101 11.07 10.96 -12.32
CA MET A 101 10.99 11.43 -10.93
C MET A 101 9.54 11.60 -10.47
N VAL A 102 8.65 12.13 -11.31
CA VAL A 102 7.22 12.26 -11.01
C VAL A 102 6.59 10.88 -10.79
N PHE A 103 6.82 9.92 -11.68
CA PHE A 103 6.33 8.56 -11.51
C PHE A 103 6.91 7.87 -10.27
N GLY A 104 8.21 8.03 -10.00
CA GLY A 104 8.85 7.51 -8.79
C GLY A 104 8.23 8.07 -7.51
N THR A 105 7.97 9.38 -7.47
CA THR A 105 7.32 10.05 -6.32
C THR A 105 5.92 9.47 -6.06
N PHE A 106 5.10 9.32 -7.11
CA PHE A 106 3.78 8.71 -6.98
C PHE A 106 3.84 7.25 -6.52
N PHE A 107 4.77 6.48 -7.09
CA PHE A 107 4.96 5.07 -6.73
C PHE A 107 5.37 4.92 -5.25
N PHE A 108 6.30 5.74 -4.78
CA PHE A 108 6.76 5.70 -3.39
C PHE A 108 5.62 6.06 -2.41
N GLY A 109 4.87 7.12 -2.70
CA GLY A 109 3.70 7.51 -1.91
C GLY A 109 2.62 6.41 -1.84
N TYR A 110 2.33 5.77 -2.99
CA TYR A 110 1.39 4.66 -3.06
C TYR A 110 1.86 3.43 -2.26
N THR A 111 3.16 3.13 -2.31
CA THR A 111 3.76 2.03 -1.55
C THR A 111 3.60 2.25 -0.06
N ILE A 112 3.93 3.45 0.45
CA ILE A 112 3.76 3.80 1.87
C ILE A 112 2.30 3.66 2.30
N ALA A 113 1.35 4.20 1.51
CA ALA A 113 -0.07 4.12 1.83
C ALA A 113 -0.57 2.67 1.91
N THR A 114 -0.12 1.82 1.00
CA THR A 114 -0.50 0.40 0.96
C THR A 114 0.10 -0.39 2.12
N CYS A 115 1.36 -0.13 2.47
CA CYS A 115 2.00 -0.68 3.66
C CYS A 115 1.24 -0.29 4.93
N ALA A 116 0.89 1.00 5.07
CA ALA A 116 0.13 1.50 6.21
C ALA A 116 -1.26 0.84 6.31
N GLY A 117 -1.99 0.73 5.19
CA GLY A 117 -3.30 0.06 5.15
C GLY A 117 -3.21 -1.44 5.49
N THR A 118 -2.18 -2.12 5.00
CA THR A 118 -1.92 -3.53 5.33
C THR A 118 -1.62 -3.72 6.81
N PHE A 119 -0.80 -2.84 7.39
CA PHE A 119 -0.49 -2.85 8.82
C PHE A 119 -1.72 -2.58 9.69
N GLN A 120 -2.55 -1.59 9.31
CA GLN A 120 -3.80 -1.31 10.02
C GLN A 120 -4.75 -2.52 9.99
N ASN A 121 -4.88 -3.17 8.83
CA ASN A 121 -5.70 -4.36 8.68
C ASN A 121 -5.21 -5.55 9.52
N LEU A 122 -3.89 -5.72 9.64
CA LEU A 122 -3.30 -6.77 10.49
C LEU A 122 -3.68 -6.58 11.97
N HIS A 123 -3.72 -5.32 12.43
CA HIS A 123 -4.03 -4.95 13.81
C HIS A 123 -5.48 -4.51 14.03
N ARG A 124 -6.40 -4.82 13.09
CA ARG A 124 -7.78 -4.29 13.11
C ARG A 124 -8.53 -4.61 14.41
N SER A 125 -8.44 -5.83 14.92
CA SER A 125 -9.05 -6.24 16.20
C SER A 125 -8.47 -5.45 17.39
N GLN A 126 -7.14 -5.27 17.42
CA GLN A 126 -6.48 -4.49 18.47
C GLN A 126 -6.88 -3.00 18.41
N GLN A 127 -7.01 -2.44 17.21
CA GLN A 127 -7.49 -1.08 17.00
C GLN A 127 -8.96 -0.92 17.45
N ALA A 128 -9.84 -1.87 17.12
CA ALA A 128 -11.22 -1.87 17.59
C ALA A 128 -11.29 -1.92 19.12
N ARG A 129 -10.50 -2.79 19.76
CA ARG A 129 -10.38 -2.86 21.22
C ARG A 129 -9.89 -1.55 21.84
N LYS A 130 -8.88 -0.91 21.24
CA LYS A 130 -8.36 0.38 21.71
C LYS A 130 -9.45 1.45 21.68
N LYS A 131 -10.23 1.54 20.57
CA LYS A 131 -11.37 2.46 20.44
C LYS A 131 -12.46 2.18 21.49
N MET A 132 -12.81 0.91 21.72
CA MET A 132 -13.78 0.53 22.75
C MET A 132 -13.34 0.97 24.15
N ILE A 133 -12.08 0.70 24.53
CA ILE A 133 -11.53 1.11 25.83
C ILE A 133 -11.57 2.64 25.99
N GLU A 134 -11.27 3.38 24.91
CA GLU A 134 -11.35 4.83 24.90
C GLU A 134 -12.79 5.33 25.12
N GLY A 135 -13.77 4.72 24.45
CA GLY A 135 -15.19 4.99 24.69
C GLY A 135 -15.62 4.73 26.13
N VAL A 136 -15.19 3.61 26.73
CA VAL A 136 -15.47 3.31 28.14
C VAL A 136 -14.85 4.36 29.07
N ARG A 137 -13.64 4.85 28.78
CA ARG A 137 -13.00 5.92 29.57
C ARG A 137 -13.78 7.23 29.48
N LEU A 138 -14.30 7.58 28.30
CA LEU A 138 -15.14 8.76 28.11
C LEU A 138 -16.44 8.62 28.92
N PHE A 139 -17.13 7.48 28.81
CA PHE A 139 -18.33 7.17 29.61
C PHE A 139 -18.09 7.30 31.12
N VAL A 140 -16.99 6.71 31.62
CA VAL A 140 -16.60 6.79 33.04
C VAL A 140 -16.45 8.23 33.50
N ARG A 141 -15.85 9.09 32.66
CA ARG A 141 -15.62 10.51 32.97
C ARG A 141 -16.93 11.31 32.97
N GLU A 142 -17.76 11.11 31.96
CA GLU A 142 -19.03 11.85 31.80
C GLU A 142 -20.03 11.51 32.90
N GLN A 143 -20.15 10.22 33.24
CA GLN A 143 -21.06 9.74 34.28
C GLN A 143 -20.49 9.85 35.70
N LYS A 144 -19.27 10.39 35.85
CA LYS A 144 -18.57 10.55 37.15
C LYS A 144 -18.54 9.25 37.97
N ILE A 145 -18.24 8.13 37.32
CA ILE A 145 -18.24 6.80 37.94
C ILE A 145 -17.23 6.78 39.11
N PRO A 146 -17.59 6.21 40.29
CA PRO A 146 -16.69 6.08 41.43
C PRO A 146 -15.39 5.32 41.10
N LYS A 147 -14.24 5.82 41.61
CA LYS A 147 -12.90 5.30 41.26
C LYS A 147 -12.72 3.80 41.44
N HIS A 148 -13.37 3.20 42.44
CA HIS A 148 -13.25 1.77 42.74
C HIS A 148 -13.88 0.87 41.65
N LEU A 149 -14.84 1.37 40.86
CA LEU A 149 -15.49 0.62 39.77
C LEU A 149 -14.73 0.70 38.45
N ILE A 150 -13.86 1.70 38.28
CA ILE A 150 -13.18 1.98 37.01
C ILE A 150 -12.21 0.86 36.63
N SER A 151 -11.40 0.39 37.59
CA SER A 151 -10.39 -0.65 37.32
C SER A 151 -11.02 -2.00 36.94
N PRO A 152 -12.03 -2.53 37.67
CA PRO A 152 -12.76 -3.72 37.24
C PRO A 152 -13.41 -3.57 35.87
N LEU A 153 -14.07 -2.43 35.62
CA LEU A 153 -14.76 -2.17 34.37
C LEU A 153 -13.80 -2.18 33.17
N LEU A 154 -12.69 -1.43 33.24
CA LEU A 154 -11.69 -1.41 32.18
C LEU A 154 -10.99 -2.76 32.00
N SER A 155 -10.83 -3.54 33.08
CA SER A 155 -10.22 -4.87 33.00
C SER A 155 -11.10 -5.86 32.26
N HIS A 156 -12.42 -5.82 32.49
CA HIS A 156 -13.39 -6.62 31.74
C HIS A 156 -13.29 -6.36 30.22
N PHE A 157 -13.36 -5.08 29.83
CA PHE A 157 -13.28 -4.68 28.41
C PHE A 157 -11.90 -4.89 27.76
N ARG A 158 -10.81 -5.04 28.52
CA ARG A 158 -9.48 -5.37 27.97
C ARG A 158 -9.36 -6.84 27.55
N LEU A 159 -10.04 -7.72 28.28
CA LEU A 159 -10.00 -9.16 28.08
C LEU A 159 -11.03 -9.64 27.06
N GLN A 160 -12.06 -8.83 26.82
CA GLN A 160 -13.11 -9.15 25.87
C GLN A 160 -12.59 -9.07 24.43
N GLU A 161 -12.88 -10.10 23.63
CA GLU A 161 -12.72 -10.01 22.18
C GLU A 161 -13.76 -9.04 21.64
N VAL A 162 -13.31 -7.96 21.00
CA VAL A 162 -14.21 -7.03 20.34
C VAL A 162 -14.54 -7.57 18.96
N PRO A 163 -15.82 -7.89 18.69
CA PRO A 163 -16.20 -8.35 17.36
C PRO A 163 -15.84 -7.26 16.34
N VAL A 164 -15.21 -7.67 15.24
CA VAL A 164 -14.75 -6.74 14.18
C VAL A 164 -15.94 -6.23 13.35
N TYR A 165 -17.12 -6.84 13.54
CA TYR A 165 -18.36 -6.57 12.82
C TYR A 165 -19.53 -6.44 13.80
N ASP A 166 -20.51 -5.61 13.44
CA ASP A 166 -21.77 -5.50 14.16
C ASP A 166 -22.72 -6.62 13.68
N MET A 167 -23.10 -7.51 14.59
CA MET A 167 -24.01 -8.62 14.31
C MET A 167 -25.37 -8.15 13.79
N ALA A 168 -25.93 -7.08 14.33
CA ALA A 168 -27.23 -6.57 13.91
C ALA A 168 -27.16 -6.00 12.49
N GLU A 169 -26.07 -5.29 12.17
CA GLU A 169 -25.82 -4.77 10.84
C GLU A 169 -25.61 -5.90 9.82
N MET A 170 -24.83 -6.94 10.18
CA MET A 170 -24.63 -8.12 9.32
C MET A 170 -25.95 -8.83 8.99
N VAL A 171 -26.83 -9.00 9.97
CA VAL A 171 -28.15 -9.61 9.77
C VAL A 171 -29.04 -8.75 8.86
N ARG A 172 -29.00 -7.42 9.01
CA ARG A 172 -29.76 -6.51 8.13
C ARG A 172 -29.32 -6.58 6.67
N MET A 173 -28.02 -6.70 6.41
CA MET A 173 -27.47 -6.83 5.06
C MET A 173 -27.74 -8.19 4.42
N MET A 174 -28.12 -9.20 5.20
CA MET A 174 -28.36 -10.55 4.71
C MET A 174 -29.69 -10.66 3.94
N PRO A 175 -29.73 -11.40 2.81
CA PRO A 175 -30.96 -11.69 2.09
C PRO A 175 -32.00 -12.38 3.00
N PRO A 176 -33.28 -11.96 2.99
CA PRO A 176 -34.29 -12.47 3.93
C PRO A 176 -34.43 -14.00 3.94
N HIS A 177 -34.29 -14.62 2.77
CA HIS A 177 -34.42 -16.07 2.60
C HIS A 177 -33.24 -16.87 3.18
N LEU A 178 -32.07 -16.25 3.39
CA LEU A 178 -30.89 -16.90 3.98
C LEU A 178 -30.76 -16.65 5.49
N ARG A 179 -31.46 -15.63 6.02
CA ARG A 179 -31.35 -15.25 7.45
C ARG A 179 -31.65 -16.41 8.38
N HIS A 180 -32.78 -17.08 8.17
CA HIS A 180 -33.22 -18.17 9.04
C HIS A 180 -32.25 -19.37 8.98
N GLU A 181 -31.74 -19.69 7.79
CA GLU A 181 -30.81 -20.80 7.60
C GLU A 181 -29.45 -20.52 8.26
N VAL A 182 -28.89 -19.33 8.07
CA VAL A 182 -27.63 -18.92 8.70
C VAL A 182 -27.79 -18.82 10.22
N PHE A 183 -28.90 -18.27 10.70
CA PHE A 183 -29.20 -18.19 12.13
C PHE A 183 -29.24 -19.58 12.77
N ASN A 184 -29.98 -20.52 12.17
CA ASN A 184 -30.06 -21.90 12.64
C ASN A 184 -28.69 -22.58 12.64
N HIS A 185 -27.80 -22.27 11.69
CA HIS A 185 -26.45 -22.83 11.66
C HIS A 185 -25.55 -22.25 12.75
N VAL A 186 -25.59 -20.93 12.98
CA VAL A 186 -24.76 -20.25 13.99
C VAL A 186 -25.17 -20.64 15.41
N TYR A 187 -26.47 -20.67 15.70
CA TYR A 187 -27.00 -20.94 17.04
C TYR A 187 -27.34 -22.43 17.28
N GLN A 188 -27.16 -23.29 16.28
CA GLN A 188 -27.39 -24.74 16.33
C GLN A 188 -26.81 -25.42 17.59
N PRO A 189 -25.54 -25.14 17.99
CA PRO A 189 -24.94 -25.77 19.16
C PRO A 189 -25.58 -25.30 20.47
N LEU A 190 -25.99 -24.03 20.55
CA LEU A 190 -26.66 -23.44 21.72
C LEU A 190 -28.09 -23.99 21.87
N LEU A 191 -28.82 -24.09 20.76
CA LEU A 191 -30.19 -24.62 20.73
C LEU A 191 -30.26 -26.10 21.14
N ARG A 192 -29.19 -26.88 20.93
CA ARG A 192 -29.10 -28.27 21.39
C ARG A 192 -28.95 -28.42 22.90
N VAL A 193 -28.37 -27.42 23.56
CA VAL A 193 -28.07 -27.44 25.01
C VAL A 193 -29.20 -26.79 25.82
N LEU A 194 -29.98 -25.91 25.18
CA LEU A 194 -31.13 -25.27 25.81
C LEU A 194 -32.21 -26.31 26.20
N PRO A 195 -32.63 -26.37 27.47
CA PRO A 195 -33.76 -27.17 27.90
C PRO A 195 -35.00 -26.80 27.09
N ARG A 196 -35.74 -27.81 26.57
CA ARG A 196 -36.95 -27.62 25.75
C ARG A 196 -38.00 -26.66 26.37
N VAL A 197 -37.97 -26.48 27.69
CA VAL A 197 -38.86 -25.59 28.45
C VAL A 197 -38.65 -24.10 28.09
N LEU A 198 -37.40 -23.67 27.82
CA LEU A 198 -37.10 -22.27 27.46
C LEU A 198 -37.47 -21.93 26.00
N MET A 199 -37.57 -22.95 25.13
CA MET A 199 -38.03 -22.76 23.74
C MET A 199 -39.55 -22.63 23.61
N GLN A 200 -40.31 -22.91 24.67
CA GLN A 200 -41.77 -22.77 24.70
C GLN A 200 -42.23 -21.43 25.27
N ASP A 201 -41.29 -20.60 25.76
CA ASP A 201 -41.59 -19.28 26.28
C ASP A 201 -41.82 -18.30 25.11
N PRO A 202 -43.04 -17.72 24.97
CA PRO A 202 -43.35 -16.78 23.90
C PRO A 202 -42.45 -15.54 23.88
N MET A 203 -41.85 -15.17 25.02
CA MET A 203 -40.94 -14.03 25.10
C MET A 203 -39.60 -14.30 24.41
N VAL A 204 -39.11 -15.54 24.43
CA VAL A 204 -37.82 -15.92 23.82
C VAL A 204 -37.93 -16.07 22.32
N THR A 205 -39.10 -16.48 21.82
CA THR A 205 -39.37 -16.67 20.37
C THR A 205 -39.68 -15.37 19.62
N GLN A 206 -39.99 -14.27 20.32
CA GLN A 206 -40.23 -12.97 19.69
C GLN A 206 -38.96 -12.12 19.50
N GLU A 207 -37.88 -12.40 20.24
CA GLU A 207 -36.61 -11.66 20.13
C GLU A 207 -35.51 -12.38 19.33
N LEU A 208 -35.73 -13.65 18.97
CA LEU A 208 -34.88 -14.43 18.04
C LEU A 208 -35.36 -14.26 16.59
#